data_AF-A0A662QYK5-F1
#
_entry.id   AF-A0A662QYK5-F1
#
_cell.length_a   1.000
_cell.length_b   1.000
_cell.length_c   1.000
_cell.angle_alpha   90.00
_cell.angle_beta   90.00
_cell.angle_gamma   90.00
#
_symmetry.space_group_name_H-M   'P 1'
#
loop_
_entity.id
_entity.type
_entity.pdbx_description
1 polymer ?
#
loop_
_entity_poly.entity_id
_entity_poly.type
_entity_poly.pdbx_seq_one_letter_code
_entity_poly.pdbx_strand_id
1 'polypeptide(L)'
;MITAVMWAVVIVSLMFTFYTLAQFSERLGKALHLKPYYILYYAASLLLFIGIQTELLSEMVPGLAAGYAHWFGILTATGMTVALLTTVGYWGWLIRV
;
A
#
# COMPACT_ATOMS: atom_id res chain seq x y z
N MET A 1 -1.26 -21.89 0.82
CA MET A 1 -2.50 -21.48 1.54
C MET A 1 -2.24 -20.75 2.87
N ILE A 2 -1.61 -21.34 3.89
CA ILE A 2 -1.30 -20.63 5.16
C ILE A 2 -0.41 -19.41 4.94
N THR A 3 0.57 -19.53 4.04
CA THR A 3 1.48 -18.46 3.61
C THR A 3 0.74 -17.26 3.00
N ALA A 4 -0.16 -17.50 2.04
CA ALA A 4 -0.95 -16.45 1.40
C ALA A 4 -1.89 -15.74 2.39
N VAL A 5 -2.47 -16.49 3.34
CA VAL A 5 -3.31 -15.90 4.41
C VAL A 5 -2.47 -14.98 5.32
N MET A 6 -1.25 -15.38 5.70
CA MET A 6 -0.37 -14.50 6.48
C MET A 6 -0.03 -13.22 5.71
N TRP A 7 0.28 -13.32 4.41
CA TRP A 7 0.50 -12.15 3.57
C TRP A 7 -0.72 -11.24 3.47
N ALA A 8 -1.93 -11.82 3.42
CA ALA A 8 -3.16 -11.04 3.43
C ALA A 8 -3.31 -10.23 4.72
N VAL A 9 -3.03 -10.84 5.88
CA VAL A 9 -3.06 -10.13 7.17
C VAL A 9 -2.09 -8.96 7.19
N VAL A 10 -0.85 -9.16 6.71
CA VAL A 10 0.17 -8.10 6.63
C VAL A 10 -0.29 -6.97 5.71
N ILE A 11 -0.76 -7.30 4.51
CA ILE A 11 -1.19 -6.30 3.52
C ILE A 11 -2.40 -5.51 4.01
N VAL A 12 -3.40 -6.17 4.59
CA VAL A 12 -4.58 -5.49 5.15
C VAL A 12 -4.18 -4.55 6.29
N SER A 13 -3.24 -4.97 7.15
CA SER A 13 -2.71 -4.12 8.22
C SER A 13 -1.98 -2.88 7.68
N LEU A 14 -1.20 -3.04 6.61
CA LEU A 14 -0.54 -1.93 5.92
C LEU A 14 -1.55 -1.00 5.25
N MET A 15 -2.55 -1.53 4.56
CA MET A 15 -3.62 -0.74 3.95
C MET A 15 -4.38 0.07 5.00
N PHE A 16 -4.68 -0.52 6.17
CA PHE A 16 -5.29 0.21 7.28
C PHE A 16 -4.40 1.35 7.77
N THR A 17 -3.10 1.10 7.88
CA THR A 17 -2.11 2.12 8.27
C THR A 17 -2.00 3.24 7.24
N PHE A 18 -1.99 2.93 5.94
CA PHE A 18 -1.96 3.93 4.88
C PHE A 18 -3.26 4.72 4.81
N TYR A 19 -4.40 4.08 5.06
CA TYR A 19 -5.68 4.73 5.14
C TYR A 19 -5.74 5.73 6.30
N THR A 20 -5.29 5.34 7.50
CA THR A 20 -5.23 6.25 8.65
C THR A 20 -4.27 7.41 8.39
N LEU A 21 -3.08 7.14 7.84
CA LEU A 21 -2.14 8.17 7.40
C LEU A 21 -2.78 9.13 6.38
N ALA A 22 -3.49 8.60 5.38
CA ALA A 22 -4.16 9.42 4.37
C ALA A 22 -5.20 10.35 5.01
N GLN A 23 -6.01 9.84 5.94
CA GLN A 23 -7.01 10.63 6.68
C GLN A 23 -6.36 11.72 7.54
N PHE A 24 -5.29 11.39 8.26
CA PHE A 24 -4.54 12.37 9.04
C PHE A 24 -3.92 13.44 8.14
N SER A 25 -3.24 13.03 7.07
CA SER A 25 -2.64 13.93 6.08
C SER A 25 -3.70 14.79 5.38
N GLU A 26 -4.89 14.28 5.09
CA GLU A 26 -5.96 15.10 4.51
C GLU A 26 -6.41 16.21 5.46
N ARG A 27 -6.67 15.87 6.73
CA ARG A 27 -7.09 16.85 7.74
C ARG A 27 -6.01 17.90 8.01
N LEU A 28 -4.76 17.44 8.15
CA LEU A 28 -3.61 18.30 8.38
C LEU A 28 -3.32 19.18 7.16
N GLY A 29 -3.46 18.63 5.95
CA GLY A 29 -3.32 19.38 4.71
C GLY A 29 -4.38 20.44 4.51
N LYS A 30 -5.62 20.19 4.92
CA LYS A 30 -6.68 21.21 4.96
C LYS A 30 -6.37 22.33 5.95
N ALA A 31 -5.85 22.00 7.14
CA ALA A 31 -5.48 22.99 8.15
C ALA A 31 -4.27 23.86 7.75
N LEU A 32 -3.28 23.25 7.09
CA LEU A 32 -2.01 23.89 6.71
C LEU A 32 -1.97 24.33 5.24
N HIS A 33 -3.07 24.21 4.48
CA HIS A 33 -3.13 24.45 3.04
C HIS A 33 -2.04 23.71 2.22
N LEU A 34 -1.71 22.48 2.63
CA LEU A 34 -0.74 21.64 1.92
C LEU A 34 -1.37 21.00 0.67
N LYS A 35 -0.53 20.73 -0.33
CA LYS A 35 -0.93 20.00 -1.55
C LYS A 35 -1.50 18.61 -1.19
N PRO A 36 -2.45 18.08 -1.98
CA PRO A 36 -3.20 16.85 -1.68
C PRO A 36 -2.39 15.57 -1.97
N TYR A 37 -1.14 15.50 -1.52
CA TYR A 37 -0.28 14.32 -1.69
C TYR A 37 -0.80 13.09 -0.93
N TYR A 38 -1.75 13.26 0.01
CA TYR A 38 -2.42 12.15 0.70
C TYR A 38 -3.11 11.16 -0.25
N ILE A 39 -3.46 11.59 -1.48
CA ILE A 39 -4.05 10.74 -2.52
C ILE A 39 -3.12 9.57 -2.87
N LEU A 40 -1.80 9.76 -2.77
CA LEU A 40 -0.83 8.72 -3.09
C LEU A 40 -0.86 7.54 -2.09
N TYR A 41 -1.30 7.75 -0.85
CA TYR A 41 -1.53 6.64 0.09
C TYR A 41 -2.71 5.76 -0.34
N TYR A 42 -3.76 6.36 -0.92
CA TYR A 42 -4.87 5.59 -1.48
C TYR A 42 -4.42 4.81 -2.73
N ALA A 43 -3.59 5.40 -3.58
CA ALA A 43 -3.00 4.71 -4.73
C ALA A 43 -2.12 3.53 -4.28
N ALA A 44 -1.26 3.73 -3.27
CA ALA A 44 -0.46 2.65 -2.67
C ALA A 44 -1.33 1.52 -2.10
N SER A 45 -2.42 1.88 -1.40
CA SER A 45 -3.37 0.90 -0.85
C SER A 45 -4.07 0.09 -1.94
N LEU A 46 -4.40 0.72 -3.07
CA LEU A 46 -5.00 0.05 -4.22
C LEU A 46 -4.01 -0.93 -4.88
N LEU A 47 -2.73 -0.54 -5.01
CA LEU A 47 -1.69 -1.44 -5.52
C LEU A 47 -1.49 -2.66 -4.61
N LEU A 48 -1.43 -2.43 -3.29
CA LEU A 48 -1.37 -3.51 -2.30
C LEU A 48 -2.58 -4.45 -2.39
N PHE A 49 -3.78 -3.88 -2.55
CA PHE A 49 -5.01 -4.66 -2.72
C PHE A 49 -4.95 -5.54 -3.96
N ILE A 50 -4.57 -4.99 -5.12
CA ILE A 50 -4.45 -5.79 -6.35
C ILE A 50 -3.40 -6.89 -6.17
N GLY A 51 -2.25 -6.57 -5.57
CA GLY A 51 -1.19 -7.55 -5.30
C GLY A 51 -1.70 -8.73 -4.48
N ILE A 52 -2.37 -8.49 -3.34
CA ILE A 52 -2.85 -9.61 -2.52
C ILE A 52 -3.94 -10.43 -3.22
N GLN A 53 -4.80 -9.80 -4.04
CA GLN A 53 -5.78 -10.55 -4.83
C GLN A 53 -5.10 -11.46 -5.85
N THR A 54 -4.01 -11.00 -6.49
CA THR A 54 -3.24 -11.85 -7.41
C THR A 54 -2.61 -13.04 -6.72
N GLU A 55 -2.08 -12.87 -5.51
CA GLU A 55 -1.49 -13.96 -4.72
C GLU A 55 -2.55 -14.99 -4.30
N LEU A 56 -3.69 -14.52 -3.78
CA LEU A 56 -4.80 -15.41 -3.38
C LEU A 56 -5.36 -16.19 -4.58
N LEU A 57 -5.53 -15.53 -5.73
CA LEU A 57 -6.00 -16.18 -6.96
C LEU A 57 -5.00 -17.25 -7.45
N SER A 58 -3.71 -16.97 -7.34
CA SER A 58 -2.63 -17.88 -7.74
C SER A 58 -2.62 -19.19 -6.94
N GLU A 59 -3.00 -19.12 -5.66
CA GLU A 59 -3.12 -20.27 -4.76
C GLU A 59 -4.42 -21.08 -4.98
N MET A 60 -5.48 -20.43 -5.46
CA MET A 60 -6.75 -21.10 -5.79
C MET A 60 -6.72 -21.79 -7.15
N VAL A 61 -5.87 -21.35 -8.08
CA VAL A 61 -5.81 -21.86 -9.46
C VAL A 61 -4.39 -22.36 -9.79
N PRO A 62 -4.12 -23.68 -9.73
CA PRO A 62 -2.78 -24.25 -9.82
C PRO A 62 -2.00 -23.92 -11.11
N GLY A 63 -2.69 -23.63 -12.22
CA GLY A 63 -2.08 -23.28 -13.51
C GLY A 63 -1.63 -21.82 -13.63
N LEU A 64 -1.95 -20.97 -12.66
CA LEU A 64 -1.70 -19.52 -12.68
C LEU A 64 -0.54 -19.10 -11.76
N ALA A 65 -0.11 -19.97 -10.83
CA ALA A 65 0.90 -19.66 -9.82
C ALA A 65 2.16 -18.96 -10.35
N ALA A 66 2.80 -19.53 -11.37
CA ALA A 66 4.04 -18.99 -11.92
C ALA A 66 3.87 -17.62 -12.63
N GLY A 67 2.69 -17.37 -13.23
CA GLY A 67 2.40 -16.11 -13.92
C GLY A 67 2.09 -14.97 -12.96
N TYR A 68 1.39 -15.24 -11.85
CA TYR A 68 0.90 -14.22 -10.92
C TYR A 68 1.85 -13.95 -9.74
N ALA A 69 2.71 -14.91 -9.37
CA ALA A 69 3.70 -14.68 -8.30
C ALA A 69 4.61 -13.47 -8.58
N HIS A 70 4.96 -13.25 -9.86
CA HIS A 70 5.75 -12.08 -10.24
C HIS A 70 4.98 -10.76 -10.08
N TRP A 71 3.68 -10.76 -10.40
CA TRP A 71 2.81 -9.61 -10.25
C TRP A 71 2.59 -9.22 -8.79
N PHE A 72 2.44 -10.21 -7.90
CA PHE A 72 2.38 -9.97 -6.46
C PHE A 72 3.60 -9.16 -6.00
N GLY A 73 4.81 -9.62 -6.35
CA GLY A 73 6.05 -8.93 -5.99
C GLY A 73 6.10 -7.49 -6.53
N ILE A 74 5.82 -7.30 -7.82
CA ILE A 74 5.88 -5.98 -8.46
C ILE A 74 4.87 -5.01 -7.83
N LEU A 75 3.60 -5.42 -7.71
CA LEU A 75 2.53 -4.56 -7.21
C LEU A 75 2.78 -4.17 -5.76
N THR A 76 3.20 -5.12 -4.94
CA THR A 76 3.47 -4.90 -3.53
C THR A 76 4.68 -3.98 -3.35
N ALA A 77 5.78 -4.23 -4.06
CA ALA A 77 6.97 -3.37 -4.02
C ALA A 77 6.67 -1.94 -4.51
N THR A 78 5.86 -1.80 -5.57
CA THR A 78 5.47 -0.49 -6.10
C THR A 78 4.58 0.25 -5.11
N GLY A 79 3.56 -0.40 -4.55
CA GLY A 79 2.70 0.19 -3.52
C GLY A 79 3.49 0.66 -2.31
N MET A 80 4.40 -0.16 -1.81
CA MET A 80 5.29 0.19 -0.69
C MET A 80 6.21 1.35 -1.02
N THR A 81 6.78 1.39 -2.23
CA THR A 81 7.66 2.49 -2.67
C THR A 81 6.89 3.80 -2.75
N VAL A 82 5.68 3.79 -3.33
CA VAL A 82 4.81 4.97 -3.40
C VAL A 82 4.44 5.44 -1.99
N ALA A 83 4.08 4.53 -1.09
CA ALA A 83 3.76 4.88 0.30
C ALA A 83 4.97 5.49 1.03
N LEU A 84 6.16 4.92 0.86
CA LEU A 84 7.39 5.42 1.47
C LEU A 84 7.74 6.83 0.95
N LEU A 85 7.71 7.04 -0.36
CA LEU A 85 7.96 8.35 -0.97
C LEU A 85 6.94 9.39 -0.50
N THR A 86 5.67 8.99 -0.40
CA THR A 86 4.61 9.86 0.13
C THR A 86 4.85 10.19 1.59
N THR A 87 5.30 9.22 2.39
CA THR A 87 5.62 9.41 3.80
C THR A 87 6.78 10.37 3.99
N VAL A 88 7.89 10.15 3.29
CA VAL A 88 9.06 11.03 3.34
C VAL A 88 8.72 12.42 2.80
N GLY A 89 7.97 12.51 1.70
CA GLY A 89 7.59 13.80 1.12
C GLY A 89 6.64 14.61 2.00
N TYR A 90 5.66 13.94 2.63
CA TYR A 90 4.62 14.60 3.40
C TYR A 90 4.99 14.82 4.87
N TRP A 91 5.71 13.89 5.48
CA TRP A 91 6.07 13.91 6.91
C TRP A 91 7.56 14.17 7.14
N GLY A 92 8.39 14.20 6.10
CA GLY A 92 9.84 14.43 6.25
C GLY A 92 10.21 15.79 6.81
N TRP A 93 9.33 16.79 6.75
CA TRP A 93 9.54 18.06 7.45
C TRP A 93 9.48 17.90 8.98
N LEU A 94 8.70 16.94 9.49
CA LEU A 94 8.53 16.68 10.92
C LEU A 94 9.79 16.06 11.54
N ILE A 95 10.59 15.34 10.74
CA ILE A 95 11.86 14.73 11.16
C ILE A 95 13.03 15.74 11.09
N ARG A 96 12.85 16.86 10.36
CA ARG A 96 13.87 17.92 10.23
C ARG A 96 13.75 19.02 11.29
N VAL A 97 12.74 18.96 12.15
CA VAL A 97 12.58 19.84 13.33
C VAL A 97 13.33 19.22 14.51
#